data_AF-A0AA93BYQ0-F1
#
_entry.id   AF-A0AA93BYQ0-F1
#
_cell.length_a   1.000
_cell.length_b   1.000
_cell.length_c   1.000
_cell.angle_alpha   90.00
_cell.angle_beta   90.00
_cell.angle_gamma   90.00
#
_symmetry.space_group_name_H-M   'P 1'
#
loop_
_entity.id
_entity.type
_entity.pdbx_description
1 polymer ?
#
loop_
_entity_poly.entity_id
_entity_poly.type
_entity_poly.pdbx_seq_one_letter_code
_entity_poly.pdbx_strand_id
1 'polypeptide(L)' 'MMTLFADSAPARSRLLFFRWRLYLQRHRTRKSLLLLDDAQLADVGLTRADAQREGRKPFWLG' A
#
# COMPACT_ATOMS: atom_id res chain seq x y z
N MET A 1 -30.69 -30.87 -3.93
CA MET A 1 -29.40 -31.44 -3.47
C MET A 1 -28.33 -30.38 -3.70
N MET A 2 -27.83 -29.80 -2.62
CA MET A 2 -26.92 -28.65 -2.60
C MET A 2 -25.47 -29.12 -2.76
N THR A 3 -24.78 -28.73 -3.82
CA THR A 3 -23.31 -28.63 -3.80
C THR A 3 -22.93 -27.29 -4.39
N LEU A 4 -22.71 -26.34 -3.48
CA LEU A 4 -22.03 -25.09 -3.74
C LEU A 4 -20.69 -25.41 -4.40
N PHE A 5 -20.48 -24.92 -5.62
CA PHE A 5 -19.14 -24.81 -6.18
C PHE A 5 -18.36 -23.88 -5.26
N ALA A 6 -17.62 -24.46 -4.31
CA ALA A 6 -16.55 -23.76 -3.63
C ALA A 6 -15.48 -23.51 -4.69
N ASP A 7 -15.70 -22.46 -5.47
CA ASP A 7 -14.83 -21.98 -6.52
C ASP A 7 -13.52 -21.56 -5.86
N SER A 8 -12.62 -22.53 -5.75
CA SER A 8 -11.34 -22.40 -5.08
C SER A 8 -10.46 -21.61 -6.04
N ALA A 9 -10.63 -20.29 -6.04
CA ALA A 9 -9.83 -19.41 -6.88
C ALA A 9 -8.36 -19.81 -6.70
N PRO A 10 -7.64 -20.19 -7.78
CA PRO A 10 -6.34 -20.84 -7.68
C PRO A 10 -5.39 -19.95 -6.88
N ALA A 11 -4.46 -20.50 -6.10
CA ALA A 11 -3.59 -19.74 -5.19
C ALA A 11 -2.98 -18.45 -5.80
N ARG A 12 -2.79 -18.41 -7.13
CA ARG A 12 -2.43 -17.21 -7.91
C ARG A 12 -3.40 -16.03 -7.73
N SER A 13 -4.72 -16.23 -7.78
CA SER A 13 -5.71 -15.16 -7.58
C SER A 13 -5.62 -14.57 -6.17
N ARG A 14 -5.39 -15.43 -5.16
CA ARG A 14 -5.21 -15.01 -3.77
C ARG A 14 -3.92 -14.21 -3.61
N LEU A 15 -2.83 -14.63 -4.24
CA LEU A 15 -1.55 -13.89 -4.26
C LEU A 15 -1.68 -12.54 -4.96
N LEU A 16 -2.38 -12.48 -6.10
CA LEU A 16 -2.65 -11.23 -6.81
C LEU A 16 -3.48 -10.27 -5.94
N PHE A 17 -4.50 -10.78 -5.25
CA PHE A 17 -5.30 -10.00 -4.32
C PHE A 17 -4.47 -9.45 -3.15
N PHE A 18 -3.59 -10.27 -2.55
CA PHE A 18 -2.69 -9.82 -1.50
C PHE A 18 -1.71 -8.76 -1.99
N ARG A 19 -1.12 -8.94 -3.18
CA ARG A 19 -0.22 -7.95 -3.78
C ARG A 19 -0.95 -6.64 -4.08
N TRP A 20 -2.17 -6.72 -4.60
CA TRP A 20 -3.01 -5.55 -4.85
C TRP A 20 -3.31 -4.78 -3.56
N ARG A 21 -3.71 -5.48 -2.48
CA ARG A 21 -3.90 -4.85 -1.17
C ARG A 21 -2.64 -4.18 -0.65
N LEU A 22 -1.47 -4.82 -0.80
CA LEU A 22 -0.20 -4.23 -0.40
C LEU A 22 0.13 -2.96 -1.21
N TYR A 23 -0.09 -2.97 -2.52
CA TYR A 23 0.12 -1.80 -3.37
C TYR A 23 -0.82 -0.66 -3.01
N LEU A 24 -2.11 -0.94 -2.75
CA LEU A 24 -3.06 0.06 -2.26
C LEU A 24 -2.63 0.64 -0.92
N GLN A 25 -2.16 -0.19 0.01
CA GLN A 25 -1.69 0.28 1.31
C GLN A 25 -0.48 1.20 1.17
N ARG A 26 0.53 0.79 0.39
CA ARG A 26 1.72 1.62 0.12
C ARG A 26 1.34 2.94 -0.55
N HIS A 27 0.42 2.90 -1.51
CA HIS A 27 -0.04 4.10 -2.18
C HIS A 27 -0.69 5.09 -1.20
N ARG A 28 -1.57 4.60 -0.32
CA ARG A 28 -2.21 5.41 0.72
C ARG A 28 -1.18 6.02 1.68
N THR A 29 -0.29 5.20 2.24
CA THR A 29 0.74 5.69 3.17
C THR A 29 1.64 6.74 2.52
N ARG A 30 2.07 6.55 1.27
CA ARG A 30 2.85 7.53 0.52
C ARG A 30 2.13 8.84 0.30
N LYS A 31 0.83 8.77 -0.04
CA LYS A 31 0.00 9.97 -0.17
C LYS A 31 -0.17 10.67 1.17
N SER A 32 -0.37 9.94 2.26
CA SER A 32 -0.43 10.52 3.61
C SER A 32 0.86 11.25 3.95
N LEU A 33 2.04 10.67 3.71
CA LEU A 33 3.34 11.34 3.96
C LEU A 33 3.48 12.67 3.22
N LEU A 34 2.92 12.78 2.00
CA LEU A 34 2.95 14.03 1.23
C LEU A 34 1.98 15.09 1.77
N LEU A 35 0.96 14.69 2.53
CA LEU A 35 -0.06 15.57 3.09
C LEU A 35 0.27 16.07 4.51
N LEU A 36 1.17 15.38 5.23
CA LEU A 36 1.59 15.79 6.58
C LEU A 36 2.35 17.12 6.56
N ASP A 37 2.23 17.92 7.62
CA ASP A 37 3.06 19.10 7.83
C ASP A 37 4.48 18.74 8.35
N ASP A 38 5.37 19.72 8.46
CA ASP A 38 6.77 19.45 8.86
C ASP A 38 6.90 19.00 10.32
N ALA A 39 5.99 19.43 11.20
CA ALA A 39 5.99 19.03 12.60
C ALA A 39 5.52 17.57 12.75
N GLN A 40 4.44 17.20 12.05
CA GLN A 40 3.94 15.83 11.99
C GLN A 40 4.95 14.87 11.36
N LEU A 41 5.71 15.31 10.36
CA LEU A 41 6.80 14.52 9.82
C LEU A 41 7.93 14.34 10.83
N ALA A 42 8.27 15.37 11.60
CA ALA A 42 9.26 15.29 12.66
C ALA A 42 8.84 14.32 13.78
N ASP A 43 7.55 14.24 14.10
CA ASP A 43 7.03 13.28 15.10
C ASP A 43 7.27 11.81 14.71
N VAL A 44 7.23 11.49 13.40
CA VAL A 44 7.60 10.18 12.86
C VAL A 44 9.08 10.06 12.47
N GLY A 45 9.90 11.07 12.79
CA GLY A 45 11.34 11.09 12.51
C GLY A 45 11.69 11.21 11.03
N LEU A 46 10.81 11.78 10.21
CA LEU A 46 11.00 11.99 8.78
C LEU A 46 11.20 13.47 8.46
N THR A 47 12.01 13.76 7.45
CA THR A 47 12.09 15.10 6.87
C THR A 47 11.11 15.26 5.71
N ARG A 48 10.83 16.52 5.33
CA ARG A 48 10.09 16.83 4.10
C ARG A 48 10.71 16.18 2.86
N ALA A 49 12.04 16.11 2.80
CA ALA A 49 12.77 15.48 1.71
C ALA A 49 12.56 13.96 1.69
N ASP A 50 12.51 13.31 2.85
CA ASP A 50 12.21 11.87 2.96
C ASP A 50 10.77 11.57 2.51
N ALA A 51 9.81 12.38 2.95
CA ALA A 51 8.41 12.26 2.53
C ALA A 51 8.26 12.42 1.00
N GLN A 52 8.96 13.37 0.39
CA GLN A 52 8.97 13.54 -1.07
C GLN A 52 9.65 12.37 -1.78
N ARG A 53 10.78 11.88 -1.27
CA ARG A 53 11.49 10.72 -1.83
C ARG A 53 10.60 9.48 -1.80
N GLU A 54 9.95 9.21 -0.68
CA GLU A 54 9.03 8.07 -0.52
C GLU A 54 7.76 8.25 -1.36
N GLY A 55 7.19 9.46 -1.41
CA GLY A 55 5.99 9.78 -2.19
C GLY A 55 6.18 9.67 -3.70
N ARG A 56 7.41 9.86 -4.21
CA ARG A 56 7.75 9.72 -5.64
C ARG A 56 8.00 8.27 -6.08
N LYS A 57 8.08 7.31 -5.15
CA LYS A 57 8.29 5.90 -5.52
C LYS A 57 7.09 5.34 -6.30
N PRO A 58 7.32 4.56 -7.37
CA PRO A 58 6.24 3.90 -8.11
C PRO A 58 5.40 3.00 -7.19
N PHE A 59 4.09 2.92 -7.44
CA PHE A 59 3.16 2.20 -6.54
C PHE A 59 3.47 0.71 -6.35
N TRP A 60 4.17 0.09 -7.32
CA TRP A 60 4.57 -1.32 -7.28
C TRP A 60 5.90 -1.58 -6.56
N LEU A 61 6.70 -0.53 -6.32
CA LEU A 61 8.00 -0.65 -5.67
C LEU A 61 7.83 -0.58 -4.15
N GLY A 62 8.33 -1.60 -3.46
CA GLY A 62 8.46 -1.62 -2.00
C GLY A 62 9.74 -0.96 -1.56
#